data_AF-A0A2K5I801-F1
#
_entry.id   AF-A0A2K5I801-F1
#
_cell.length_a   1.000
_cell.length_b   1.000
_cell.length_c   1.000
_cell.angle_alpha   90.00
_cell.angle_beta   90.00
_cell.angle_gamma   90.00
#
_symmetry.space_group_name_H-M   'P 1'
#
loop_
_entity.id
_entity.type
_entity.pdbx_description
1 polymer ?
#
loop_
_entity_poly.entity_id
_entity_poly.type
_entity_poly.pdbx_seq_one_letter_code
_entity_poly.pdbx_strand_id
1 'polypeptide(L)'
;MAVARAGVLGVQWLQRAFWNMVLLGAWTASRMTKDMFPGPYPRTPEKRAAAAKKYNMRVEDYQPYPDEGMGYGDYPKLPDRSQPERDPWYSWDQPDLRLNWGEPIPTTSIILIGEKLKAFPLGSGKQQGCPLSPLLFSIVL
;
A
#
# COMPACT_ATOMS: atom_id res chain seq x y z
N MET A 1 -24.65 -41.98 -31.16
CA MET A 1 -24.55 -40.59 -30.68
C MET A 1 -24.36 -40.51 -29.15
N ALA A 2 -23.38 -41.20 -28.57
CA ALA A 2 -23.14 -41.21 -27.11
C ALA A 2 -21.76 -40.64 -26.70
N VAL A 3 -20.82 -40.53 -27.64
CA VAL A 3 -19.43 -40.11 -27.35
C VAL A 3 -19.29 -38.59 -27.19
N ALA A 4 -20.15 -37.80 -27.84
CA ALA A 4 -20.05 -36.33 -27.82
C ALA A 4 -20.50 -35.69 -26.48
N ARG A 5 -21.34 -36.37 -25.68
CA ARG A 5 -21.88 -35.82 -24.42
C ARG A 5 -20.90 -35.94 -23.24
N ALA A 6 -19.99 -36.92 -23.27
CA ALA A 6 -19.00 -37.12 -22.21
C ALA A 6 -17.86 -36.09 -22.25
N GLY A 7 -17.44 -35.66 -23.46
CA GLY A 7 -16.36 -34.68 -23.63
C GLY A 7 -16.73 -33.29 -23.09
N VAL A 8 -17.98 -32.86 -23.25
CA VAL A 8 -18.46 -31.55 -22.78
C VAL A 8 -18.47 -31.46 -21.25
N LEU A 9 -18.89 -32.54 -20.56
CA LEU A 9 -18.91 -32.59 -19.11
C LEU A 9 -17.49 -32.63 -18.50
N GLY A 10 -16.54 -33.31 -19.16
CA GLY A 10 -15.13 -33.33 -18.73
C GLY A 10 -14.46 -31.95 -18.85
N VAL A 11 -14.72 -31.23 -19.94
CA VAL A 11 -14.19 -29.86 -20.15
C VAL A 11 -14.83 -28.87 -19.18
N GLN A 12 -16.12 -29.00 -18.88
CA GLN A 12 -16.80 -28.13 -17.92
C GLN A 12 -16.29 -28.34 -16.48
N TRP A 13 -15.97 -29.58 -16.10
CA TRP A 13 -15.32 -29.90 -14.81
C TRP A 13 -13.91 -29.31 -14.72
N LEU A 14 -13.10 -29.45 -15.77
CA LEU A 14 -11.76 -28.84 -15.85
C LEU A 14 -11.83 -27.31 -15.81
N GLN A 15 -12.78 -26.69 -16.50
CA GLN A 15 -13.01 -25.24 -16.45
C GLN A 15 -13.46 -24.76 -15.07
N ARG A 16 -14.34 -25.51 -14.38
CA ARG A 16 -14.76 -25.20 -13.00
C ARG A 16 -13.63 -25.39 -11.99
N ALA A 17 -12.84 -26.46 -12.13
CA ALA A 17 -11.68 -26.72 -11.28
C ALA A 17 -10.63 -25.61 -11.46
N PHE A 18 -10.39 -25.19 -12.71
CA PHE A 18 -9.49 -24.08 -13.03
C PHE A 18 -10.00 -22.75 -12.45
N TRP A 19 -11.29 -22.42 -12.60
CA TRP A 19 -11.87 -21.21 -11.99
C TRP A 19 -11.79 -21.20 -10.46
N ASN A 20 -12.04 -22.34 -9.80
CA ASN A 20 -11.90 -22.44 -8.34
C ASN A 20 -10.43 -22.32 -7.89
N MET A 21 -9.48 -22.88 -8.65
CA MET A 21 -8.04 -22.78 -8.35
C MET A 21 -7.51 -21.35 -8.52
N VAL A 22 -7.96 -20.64 -9.56
CA VAL A 22 -7.59 -19.23 -9.81
C VAL A 22 -8.18 -18.30 -8.73
N LEU A 23 -9.40 -18.55 -8.26
CA LEU A 23 -10.02 -17.76 -7.20
C LEU A 23 -9.37 -17.98 -5.82
N LEU A 24 -8.86 -19.18 -5.53
CA LEU A 24 -8.15 -19.44 -4.26
C LEU A 24 -6.75 -18.79 -4.20
N GLY A 25 -6.05 -18.63 -5.33
CA GLY A 25 -4.67 -18.14 -5.35
C GLY A 25 -4.50 -16.62 -5.25
N ALA A 26 -5.53 -15.84 -5.59
CA ALA A 26 -5.41 -14.38 -5.73
C ALA A 26 -5.68 -13.58 -4.43
N TRP A 27 -6.29 -14.19 -3.40
CA TRP A 27 -6.71 -13.46 -2.19
C TRP A 27 -5.66 -13.37 -1.08
N THR A 28 -4.51 -14.04 -1.21
CA THR A 28 -3.50 -14.14 -0.14
C THR A 28 -2.25 -13.27 -0.34
N ALA A 29 -2.15 -12.49 -1.42
CA ALA A 29 -0.92 -11.77 -1.78
C ALA A 29 -0.76 -10.37 -1.14
N SER A 30 -1.75 -9.86 -0.42
CA SER A 30 -1.69 -8.58 0.29
C SER A 30 -2.25 -8.71 1.71
N ARG A 31 -1.51 -9.38 2.61
CA ARG A 31 -1.95 -9.53 4.01
C ARG A 31 -1.72 -8.24 4.82
N MET A 32 -2.29 -7.12 4.37
CA MET A 32 -2.44 -5.91 5.19
C MET A 32 -3.81 -5.94 5.86
N THR A 33 -3.84 -6.06 7.17
CA THR A 33 -5.08 -6.03 7.96
C THR A 33 -5.45 -4.58 8.31
N LYS A 34 -6.73 -4.30 8.54
CA LYS A 34 -7.24 -2.92 8.71
C LYS A 34 -6.60 -2.18 9.89
N ASP A 35 -6.19 -2.93 10.91
CA ASP A 35 -5.47 -2.51 12.10
C ASP A 35 -4.03 -2.02 11.82
N MET A 36 -3.43 -2.39 10.68
CA MET A 36 -2.11 -1.88 10.28
C MET A 36 -2.17 -0.44 9.74
N PHE A 37 -3.32 -0.01 9.23
CA PHE A 37 -3.47 1.33 8.64
C PHE A 37 -3.77 2.40 9.69
N PRO A 38 -3.29 3.65 9.51
CA PRO A 38 -3.62 4.78 10.38
C PRO A 38 -5.13 4.91 10.63
N GLY A 39 -5.47 5.23 11.87
CA GLY A 39 -6.83 5.35 12.39
C GLY A 39 -7.11 6.73 13.01
N PRO A 40 -8.23 6.85 13.74
CA PRO A 40 -8.63 8.10 14.39
C PRO A 40 -7.78 8.38 15.65
N TYR A 41 -7.78 9.65 16.10
CA TYR A 41 -7.00 10.11 17.25
C TYR A 41 -7.23 9.28 18.53
N PRO A 42 -6.17 8.77 19.19
CA PRO A 42 -6.28 7.95 20.39
C PRO A 42 -6.54 8.80 21.65
N ARG A 43 -7.81 8.88 22.06
CA ARG A 43 -8.24 9.63 23.26
C ARG A 43 -7.94 8.91 24.58
N THR A 44 -7.88 7.59 24.58
CA THR A 44 -7.66 6.78 25.79
C THR A 44 -6.22 6.27 25.89
N PRO A 45 -5.68 6.09 27.10
CA PRO A 45 -4.31 5.59 27.28
C PRO A 45 -4.11 4.17 26.71
N GLU A 46 -5.14 3.32 26.78
CA GLU A 46 -5.12 1.99 26.19
C GLU A 46 -5.02 2.03 24.65
N LYS A 47 -5.80 2.91 24.01
CA LYS A 47 -5.72 3.11 22.55
C LYS A 47 -4.38 3.71 22.14
N ARG A 48 -3.82 4.58 22.98
CA ARG A 48 -2.47 5.12 22.79
C ARG A 48 -1.43 4.02 22.84
N ALA A 49 -1.50 3.12 23.82
CA ALA A 49 -0.58 1.99 23.93
C ALA A 49 -0.70 1.01 22.74
N ALA A 50 -1.93 0.74 22.28
CA ALA A 50 -2.16 -0.08 21.10
C ALA A 50 -1.62 0.59 19.81
N ALA A 51 -1.81 1.91 19.66
CA ALA A 51 -1.26 2.68 18.55
C ALA A 51 0.28 2.70 18.57
N ALA A 52 0.89 2.94 19.73
CA ALA A 52 2.34 2.87 19.89
C ALA A 52 2.88 1.49 19.47
N LYS A 53 2.25 0.41 19.92
CA LYS A 53 2.60 -0.96 19.51
C LYS A 53 2.46 -1.19 18.01
N LYS A 54 1.42 -0.65 17.40
CA LYS A 54 1.19 -0.71 15.94
C LYS A 54 2.29 -0.02 15.13
N TYR A 55 2.85 1.08 15.64
CA TYR A 55 3.96 1.80 15.01
C TYR A 55 5.34 1.32 15.49
N ASN A 56 5.42 0.19 16.19
CA ASN A 56 6.67 -0.33 16.76
C ASN A 56 7.40 0.68 17.69
N MET A 57 6.64 1.57 18.33
CA MET A 57 7.14 2.59 19.26
C MET A 57 6.83 2.22 20.70
N ARG A 58 7.60 2.79 21.63
CA ARG A 58 7.28 2.76 23.05
C ARG A 58 6.11 3.71 23.35
N VAL A 59 5.34 3.41 24.39
CA VAL A 59 4.18 4.24 24.75
C VAL A 59 4.61 5.63 25.21
N GLU A 60 5.81 5.73 25.80
CA GLU A 60 6.36 6.99 26.30
C GLU A 60 6.81 7.92 25.16
N ASP A 61 7.40 7.35 24.11
CA ASP A 61 7.92 8.10 22.95
C ASP A 61 6.80 8.42 21.94
N TYR A 62 5.65 7.76 22.06
CA TYR A 62 4.52 7.97 21.18
C TYR A 62 3.72 9.22 21.58
N GLN A 63 3.93 10.29 20.81
CA GLN A 63 3.15 11.52 20.91
C GLN A 63 2.34 11.70 19.63
N PRO A 64 1.00 11.62 19.65
CA PRO A 64 0.19 11.94 18.48
C PRO A 64 0.08 13.45 18.26
N TYR A 65 -0.19 13.87 17.02
CA TYR A 65 -0.54 15.26 16.71
C TYR A 65 -1.81 15.70 17.46
N PRO A 66 -1.93 16.98 17.87
CA PRO A 66 -3.15 17.47 18.52
C PRO A 66 -4.38 17.32 17.60
N ASP A 67 -5.54 17.03 18.19
CA ASP A 67 -6.83 16.84 17.50
C ASP A 67 -7.42 18.20 17.04
N GLU A 68 -6.73 18.89 16.14
CA GLU A 68 -7.12 20.20 15.58
C GLU A 68 -7.96 20.07 14.31
N GLY A 69 -8.46 18.87 13.99
CA GLY A 69 -9.20 18.62 12.75
C GLY A 69 -8.33 18.58 11.49
N MET A 70 -7.00 18.62 11.62
CA MET A 70 -6.04 18.55 10.52
C MET A 70 -5.97 17.16 9.84
N GLY A 71 -6.65 16.16 10.39
CA GLY A 71 -6.78 14.83 9.78
C GLY A 71 -5.58 13.89 9.99
N TYR A 72 -4.59 14.24 10.84
CA TYR A 72 -3.44 13.37 11.13
C TYR A 72 -3.81 12.06 11.84
N GLY A 73 -4.91 12.03 12.61
CA GLY A 73 -5.41 10.83 13.26
C GLY A 73 -4.49 10.30 14.37
N ASP A 74 -4.14 9.01 14.29
CA ASP A 74 -3.23 8.32 15.22
C ASP A 74 -1.75 8.34 14.78
N TYR A 75 -1.38 9.17 13.80
CA TYR A 75 0.00 9.21 13.33
C TYR A 75 0.96 9.78 14.39
N PRO A 76 2.14 9.16 14.62
CA PRO A 76 3.11 9.66 15.57
C PRO A 76 3.73 10.97 15.08
N LYS A 77 3.80 11.96 15.98
CA LYS A 77 4.55 13.20 15.81
C LYS A 77 6.01 12.93 16.15
N LEU A 78 6.79 12.66 15.11
CA LEU A 78 8.23 12.47 15.21
C LEU A 78 8.93 13.83 15.35
N PRO A 79 10.13 13.88 15.97
CA PRO A 79 10.92 15.10 16.00
C PRO A 79 11.28 15.55 14.60
N ASP A 80 11.19 16.86 14.35
CA ASP A 80 11.54 17.48 13.07
C ASP A 80 13.07 17.50 12.90
N ARG A 81 13.66 16.34 12.62
CA ARG A 81 15.06 16.20 12.24
C ARG A 81 15.17 15.93 10.75
N SER A 82 16.15 16.56 10.10
CA SER A 82 16.41 16.31 8.70
C SER A 82 17.12 14.95 8.52
N GLN A 83 16.80 14.22 7.45
CA GLN A 83 17.47 12.94 7.15
C GLN A 83 19.02 13.04 7.10
N PRO A 84 19.62 14.15 6.62
CA PRO A 84 21.07 14.32 6.64
C PRO A 84 21.71 14.37 8.03
N GLU A 85 20.96 14.68 9.10
CA GLU A 85 21.48 14.66 10.48
C GLU A 85 21.69 13.23 11.01
N ARG A 86 21.07 12.23 10.38
CA ARG A 86 21.27 10.83 10.75
C ARG A 86 22.68 10.38 10.41
N ASP A 87 23.24 9.51 11.25
CA ASP A 87 24.61 9.00 11.12
C ASP A 87 24.86 8.42 9.71
N PRO A 88 25.79 9.01 8.93
CA PRO A 88 26.13 8.48 7.61
C PRO A 88 26.86 7.13 7.65
N TRP A 89 27.49 6.78 8.77
CA TRP A 89 28.34 5.60 8.89
C TRP A 89 27.60 4.35 9.38
N TYR A 90 26.37 4.52 9.85
CA TYR A 90 25.50 3.41 10.20
C TYR A 90 25.00 2.68 8.94
N SER A 91 24.95 1.35 8.98
CA SER A 91 24.45 0.51 7.89
C SER A 91 22.92 0.50 7.88
N TRP A 92 22.33 1.52 7.26
CA TRP A 92 20.87 1.64 7.09
C TRP A 92 20.33 0.60 6.11
N ASP A 93 19.11 0.11 6.35
CA ASP A 93 18.41 -0.75 5.40
C ASP A 93 18.09 -0.02 4.08
N GLN A 94 17.77 1.27 4.17
CA GLN A 94 17.59 2.17 3.03
C GLN A 94 18.68 3.26 3.07
N PRO A 95 19.85 3.03 2.43
CA PRO A 95 20.99 3.96 2.53
C PRO A 95 20.69 5.35 1.96
N ASP A 96 19.90 5.42 0.88
CA ASP A 96 19.55 6.69 0.22
C ASP A 96 18.69 7.60 1.10
N LEU A 97 17.85 7.00 1.96
CA LEU A 97 16.92 7.72 2.84
C LEU A 97 17.40 7.75 4.30
N ARG A 98 18.45 6.99 4.61
CA ARG A 98 18.94 6.70 5.97
C ARG A 98 17.81 6.25 6.89
N LEU A 99 17.01 5.27 6.46
CA LEU A 99 15.87 4.71 7.20
C LEU A 99 16.07 3.21 7.45
N ASN A 100 15.57 2.73 8.60
CA ASN A 100 15.49 1.30 8.90
C ASN A 100 14.08 0.75 8.65
N TRP A 101 13.99 -0.55 8.39
CA TRP A 101 12.70 -1.24 8.31
C TRP A 101 11.96 -1.20 9.64
N GLY A 102 10.67 -0.86 9.60
CA GLY A 102 9.81 -0.78 10.77
C GLY A 102 9.90 0.54 11.55
N GLU A 103 10.75 1.48 11.14
CA GLU A 103 10.72 2.83 11.68
C GLU A 103 9.55 3.63 11.09
N PRO A 104 8.81 4.40 11.91
CA PRO A 104 7.80 5.31 11.41
C PRO A 104 8.45 6.47 10.63
N ILE A 105 7.78 6.91 9.57
CA ILE A 105 8.30 7.93 8.65
C ILE A 105 7.88 9.33 9.13
N PRO A 106 8.79 10.32 9.24
CA PRO A 106 8.42 11.68 9.60
C PRO A 106 7.45 12.31 8.59
N THR A 107 6.40 12.99 9.06
CA THR A 107 5.42 13.64 8.18
C THR A 107 6.06 14.67 7.25
N THR A 108 7.09 15.38 7.72
CA THR A 108 7.89 16.31 6.90
C THR A 108 8.57 15.62 5.72
N SER A 109 9.08 14.41 5.91
CA SER A 109 9.69 13.63 4.82
C SER A 109 8.66 13.21 3.77
N ILE A 110 7.42 12.89 4.18
CA ILE A 110 6.31 12.59 3.25
C ILE A 110 5.96 13.81 2.41
N ILE A 111 5.90 15.00 3.02
CA ILE A 111 5.61 16.26 2.31
C ILE A 111 6.72 16.55 1.29
N LEU A 112 7.99 16.46 1.69
CA LEU A 112 9.13 16.70 0.79
C LEU A 112 9.20 15.69 -0.37
N ILE A 113 8.90 14.42 -0.11
CA ILE A 113 8.80 13.41 -1.17
C ILE A 113 7.63 13.75 -2.10
N GLY A 114 6.48 14.15 -1.56
CA GLY A 114 5.30 14.58 -2.32
C GLY A 114 5.58 15.80 -3.21
N GLU A 115 6.29 16.81 -2.70
CA GLU A 115 6.72 17.98 -3.47
C GLU A 115 7.71 17.59 -4.56
N LYS A 116 8.69 16.74 -4.26
CA LYS A 116 9.63 16.22 -5.26
C LYS A 116 8.90 15.45 -6.36
N LEU A 117 7.93 14.60 -6.00
CA LEU A 117 7.09 13.87 -6.96
C LEU A 117 6.16 14.77 -7.77
N LYS A 118 5.68 15.87 -7.20
CA LYS A 118 4.89 16.89 -7.90
C LYS A 118 5.76 17.74 -8.84
N ALA A 119 7.02 17.95 -8.49
CA ALA A 119 8.03 18.62 -9.30
C ALA A 119 8.54 17.73 -10.45
N PHE A 120 8.46 16.40 -10.31
CA PHE A 120 8.51 15.54 -11.48
C PHE A 120 7.30 15.85 -12.36
N PRO A 121 7.51 16.21 -13.63
CA PRO A 121 6.39 16.36 -14.55
C PRO A 121 5.80 14.98 -14.79
N LEU A 122 4.79 14.61 -13.98
CA LEU A 122 3.79 13.60 -14.32
C LEU A 122 2.91 14.06 -15.50
N GLY A 123 3.35 15.05 -16.26
CA GLY A 123 2.74 15.64 -17.44
C GLY A 123 3.62 15.48 -18.68
N SER A 124 4.05 14.26 -19.00
CA SER A 124 4.44 13.91 -20.38
C SER A 124 4.36 12.42 -20.70
N GLY A 125 3.67 11.63 -19.88
CA GLY A 125 3.05 10.42 -20.39
C GLY A 125 1.81 10.85 -21.17
N LYS A 126 1.91 11.06 -22.49
CA LYS A 126 0.75 10.77 -23.34
C LYS A 126 0.27 9.41 -22.84
N GLN A 127 -0.97 9.31 -22.40
CA GLN A 127 -1.61 8.01 -22.36
C GLN A 127 -1.50 7.49 -23.79
N GLN A 128 -0.46 6.69 -24.05
CA GLN A 128 -0.44 5.86 -25.22
C GLN A 128 -1.51 4.84 -24.87
N GLY A 129 -2.74 5.23 -25.22
CA GLY A 129 -3.89 4.37 -25.11
C GLY A 129 -3.45 3.02 -25.63
N CYS A 130 -3.80 1.98 -24.88
CA CYS A 130 -3.72 0.61 -25.33
C CYS A 130 -3.99 0.61 -26.84
N PRO A 131 -3.10 0.08 -27.70
CA PRO A 131 -3.43 -0.04 -29.11
C PRO A 131 -4.68 -0.91 -29.15
N LEU A 132 -5.84 -0.25 -29.28
CA LEU A 132 -7.12 -0.88 -29.45
C LEU A 132 -6.92 -1.81 -30.63
N SER A 133 -6.98 -3.11 -30.32
CA SER A 133 -6.88 -4.17 -31.30
C SER A 133 -7.77 -3.82 -32.49
N PRO A 134 -7.28 -3.87 -33.74
CA PRO A 134 -8.09 -3.56 -34.92
C PRO A 134 -9.26 -4.54 -35.15
N LEU A 135 -9.41 -5.57 -34.30
CA LEU A 135 -10.42 -6.61 -34.40
C LEU A 135 -11.84 -6.21 -33.94
N LEU A 136 -12.05 -5.02 -33.38
CA LEU A 136 -13.38 -4.59 -32.92
C LEU A 136 -14.12 -3.65 -33.88
N PHE A 137 -13.54 -3.29 -35.04
CA PHE A 137 -14.19 -2.39 -36.00
C PHE A 137 -15.06 -3.10 -37.07
N SER A 138 -15.22 -4.43 -37.02
CA SER A 138 -15.86 -5.20 -38.10
C SER A 138 -17.20 -5.86 -37.74
N ILE A 139 -17.92 -5.43 -36.69
CA ILE A 139 -19.24 -6.00 -36.33
C ILE A 139 -20.40 -5.00 -36.57
N VAL A 140 -20.14 -3.80 -37.09
CA VAL A 140 -21.19 -2.81 -37.40
C VAL A 140 -21.05 -2.25 -38.84
N LEU A 141 -20.73 -3.11 -39.81
CA LEU A 141 -21.01 -2.84 -41.22
C LEU A 141 -21.49 -4.11 -41.93
#